data_AF-A0A2D4QVZ6-F1
#
_entry.id   AF-A0A2D4QVZ6-F1
#
_cell.length_a   1.000
_cell.length_b   1.000
_cell.length_c   1.000
_cell.angle_alpha   90.00
_cell.angle_beta   90.00
_cell.angle_gamma   90.00
#
_symmetry.space_group_name_H-M   'P 1'
#
loop_
_entity.id
_entity.type
_entity.pdbx_description
1 polymer ?
#
loop_
_entity_poly.entity_id
_entity_poly.type
_entity_poly.pdbx_seq_one_letter_code
_entity_poly.pdbx_strand_id
1 'polypeptide(L)' 'MTGQLKPDILLAAYRAGIFPMAESAIDKNIFWVDPKYRGIMPLNQFHVSKSLRKEILKQNY' A
#
# COMPACT_ATOMS: atom_id res chain seq x y z
N MET A 1 -14.39 -12.80 11.49
CA MET A 1 -13.25 -13.04 12.39
C MET A 1 -12.23 -11.96 12.11
N THR A 2 -12.03 -11.02 13.03
CA THR A 2 -10.93 -10.05 12.94
C THR A 2 -9.63 -10.84 13.01
N GLY A 3 -9.00 -11.08 11.86
CA GLY A 3 -7.67 -11.69 11.84
C GLY A 3 -6.76 -10.80 12.68
N GLN A 4 -6.37 -11.28 13.87
CA GLN A 4 -5.50 -10.53 14.76
C GLN A 4 -4.23 -10.21 13.96
N LEU A 5 -3.96 -8.93 13.70
CA LEU A 5 -2.77 -8.46 13.00
C LEU A 5 -1.55 -8.64 13.91
N LYS A 6 -1.11 -9.89 14.04
CA LYS A 6 0.13 -10.23 14.74
C LYS A 6 1.32 -9.95 13.81
N PRO A 7 2.43 -9.41 14.32
CA PRO A 7 3.61 -9.12 13.51
C PRO A 7 4.08 -10.32 12.66
N ASP A 8 4.13 -11.52 13.24
CA ASP A 8 4.60 -12.71 12.53
C ASP A 8 3.70 -13.08 11.34
N ILE A 9 2.38 -12.92 11.49
CA ILE A 9 1.41 -13.18 10.44
C ILE A 9 1.55 -12.15 9.32
N LEU A 10 1.72 -10.86 9.67
CA LEU A 10 1.96 -9.79 8.70
C LEU A 10 3.22 -10.06 7.88
N LEU A 11 4.34 -10.35 8.55
CA LEU A 11 5.61 -10.63 7.89
C LEU A 11 5.51 -11.83 6.95
N ALA A 12 4.85 -12.91 7.38
CA ALA A 12 4.62 -14.08 6.54
C ALA A 12 3.75 -13.75 5.31
N ALA A 13 2.67 -12.98 5.49
CA ALA A 13 1.79 -12.59 4.39
C ALA A 13 2.50 -11.69 3.36
N TYR A 14 3.20 -10.64 3.81
CA TYR A 14 3.93 -9.74 2.91
C TYR A 14 5.01 -10.47 2.11
N ARG A 15 5.71 -11.43 2.74
CA ARG A 15 6.67 -12.31 2.04
C ARG A 15 6.01 -13.16 0.95
N ALA A 16 4.76 -13.57 1.15
CA ALA A 16 3.96 -14.29 0.17
C ALA A 16 3.29 -13.37 -0.86
N GLY A 17 3.49 -12.05 -0.80
CA GLY A 17 2.85 -11.09 -1.69
C GLY A 17 1.43 -10.68 -1.29
N ILE A 18 0.93 -11.18 -0.15
CA ILE A 18 -0.42 -10.96 0.37
C ILE A 18 -0.41 -9.82 1.38
N PHE A 19 -1.45 -8.98 1.39
CA PHE A 19 -1.55 -7.85 2.33
C PHE A 19 -2.96 -7.70 2.91
N PRO A 20 -3.10 -7.19 4.15
CA PRO A 20 -4.40 -6.94 4.74
C PRO A 20 -5.01 -5.65 4.15
N MET A 21 -6.28 -5.71 3.75
CA MET A 21 -7.04 -4.56 3.26
C MET A 21 -8.52 -4.75 3.57
N ALA A 22 -9.21 -3.68 3.97
CA ALA A 22 -10.67 -3.68 4.08
C ALA A 22 -11.32 -3.54 2.70
N GLU A 23 -12.50 -4.12 2.49
CA GLU A 23 -13.22 -4.00 1.21
C GLU A 23 -13.68 -2.56 0.93
N SER A 24 -13.93 -1.77 1.98
CA SER A 24 -14.30 -0.35 1.86
C SER A 24 -13.83 0.46 3.06
N ALA A 25 -13.88 1.80 2.93
CA ALA A 25 -13.45 2.72 3.99
C ALA A 25 -14.28 2.62 5.28
N ILE A 26 -15.52 2.12 5.20
CA ILE A 26 -16.44 1.98 6.36
C ILE A 26 -16.48 0.56 6.91
N ASP A 27 -15.82 -0.39 6.26
CA ASP A 27 -15.83 -1.78 6.71
C ASP A 27 -14.94 -1.93 7.95
N LYS A 28 -15.47 -2.63 8.96
CA LYS A 28 -14.78 -2.93 10.21
C LYS A 28 -13.97 -4.23 10.13
N ASN A 29 -14.08 -4.95 9.02
CA ASN A 29 -13.37 -6.21 8.78
C ASN A 29 -12.15 -5.99 7.88
N ILE A 30 -11.15 -6.82 8.11
CA ILE A 30 -9.93 -6.87 7.30
C ILE A 30 -9.92 -8.19 6.55
N PHE A 31 -9.57 -8.10 5.27
CA PHE A 31 -9.41 -9.24 4.37
C PHE A 31 -7.95 -9.33 3.92
N TRP A 32 -7.51 -10.54 3.61
CA TRP A 32 -6.19 -10.76 3.01
C TRP A 32 -6.32 -10.77 1.50
N VAL A 33 -5.57 -9.90 0.83
CA VAL A 33 -5.67 -9.67 -0.61
C VAL A 33 -4.45 -10.26 -1.31
N ASP A 34 -4.71 -11.15 -2.27
CA ASP A 34 -3.74 -11.67 -3.23
C ASP A 34 -4.17 -11.25 -4.65
N PRO A 35 -3.64 -10.13 -5.18
CA PRO A 35 -4.13 -9.57 -6.43
C PRO A 35 -3.54 -10.31 -7.64
N LYS A 36 -4.41 -10.69 -8.59
CA LYS A 36 -3.99 -11.27 -9.88
C LYS A 36 -3.01 -10.37 -10.65
N TYR A 37 -3.20 -9.05 -10.57
CA TYR A 37 -2.32 -8.05 -11.17
C TYR A 37 -1.81 -7.10 -10.09
N ARG A 38 -0.49 -6.94 -10.01
CA ARG A 38 0.15 -6.09 -9.01
C ARG A 38 0.53 -4.73 -9.61
N GLY A 39 0.04 -3.65 -9.01
CA GLY A 39 0.57 -2.32 -9.26
C GLY A 39 1.98 -2.20 -8.70
N ILE A 40 2.97 -2.03 -9.57
CA ILE A 40 4.39 -1.84 -9.20
C ILE A 40 4.81 -0.47 -9.72
N MET A 41 5.41 0.35 -8.85
CA MET A 41 5.97 1.65 -9.21
C MET A 41 7.50 1.53 -9.21
N PRO A 42 8.16 1.54 -10.38
CA PRO A 42 9.61 1.53 -10.43
C PRO A 42 10.16 2.86 -9.91
N LEU A 43 10.87 2.83 -8.78
CA LEU A 43 11.31 4.05 -8.09
C LEU A 43 12.23 4.92 -8.96
N ASN A 44 13.10 4.30 -9.75
CA ASN A 44 14.02 5.01 -10.65
C ASN A 44 13.35 5.57 -11.92
N GLN A 45 12.07 5.28 -12.15
CA GLN A 45 11.31 5.73 -13.32
C GLN A 45 10.06 6.52 -12.92
N PHE A 46 9.96 6.95 -11.65
CA PHE A 46 8.82 7.73 -11.21
C PHE A 46 8.76 9.08 -11.93
N HIS A 47 7.64 9.35 -12.59
CA HIS A 47 7.43 10.62 -13.30
C HIS A 47 7.05 11.73 -12.32
N VAL A 48 7.96 12.68 -12.11
CA VAL A 48 7.68 13.92 -11.37
C VAL A 48 7.28 15.01 -12.36
N SER A 49 6.01 15.40 -12.35
CA SER A 49 5.54 16.50 -13.20
C SER A 49 6.19 17.83 -12.81
N LYS A 50 6.25 18.79 -13.75
CA LYS A 50 6.87 20.10 -13.51
C LYS A 50 6.22 20.85 -12.34
N SER A 51 4.90 20.80 -12.21
CA SER A 51 4.16 21.44 -11.12
C SER A 51 4.41 20.75 -9.78
N LEU A 52 4.41 19.42 -9.75
CA LEU A 52 4.74 18.65 -8.54
C LEU A 52 6.16 18.98 -8.05
N ARG A 53 7.14 19.01 -8.98
CA ARG A 53 8.52 19.40 -8.65
C ARG A 53 8.58 20.81 -8.05
N LYS A 54 7.86 21.76 -8.65
CA LYS A 54 7.80 23.14 -8.15
C LYS A 54 7.22 23.20 -6.74
N GLU A 55 6.19 22.41 -6.44
CA GLU A 55 5.54 22.42 -5.13
C GLU A 55 6.42 21.79 -4.04
N ILE A 56 7.02 20.62 -4.31
CA ILE A 56 7.92 19.94 -3.37
C ILE A 56 9.09 20.86 -2.97
N LEU A 57 9.66 21.59 -3.93
CA LEU A 57 10.78 22.50 -3.67
C LEU A 57 10.43 23.69 -2.76
N LYS A 58 9.15 24.01 -2.56
CA LYS A 58 8.72 25.03 -1.59
C LYS A 58 8.75 24.54 -0.14
N GLN A 59 8.73 23.21 0.08
CA GLN A 59 8.76 22.58 1.40
C GLN A 59 7.59 22.97 2.34
N ASN A 60 6.39 23.13 1.79
CA ASN A 60 5.18 23.52 2.53
C ASN A 60 4.25 22.33 2.83
N TYR A 61 4.78 21.23 3.39
CA TYR A 61 4.03 20.00 3.67
C TYR A 61 4.12 19.59 5.15
#